data_AF-A0AA43IK60-F1
#
_entry.id   AF-A0AA43IK60-F1
#
_cell.length_a   1.000
_cell.length_b   1.000
_cell.length_c   1.000
_cell.angle_alpha   90.00
_cell.angle_beta   90.00
_cell.angle_gamma   90.00
#
_symmetry.space_group_name_H-M   'P 1'
#
loop_
_entity.id
_entity.type
_entity.pdbx_description
1 polymer ?
#
loop_
_entity_poly.entity_id
_entity_poly.type
_entity_poly.pdbx_seq_one_letter_code
_entity_poly.pdbx_strand_id
1 'polypeptide(L)'
;MDRFQIWLYLIIAVVYFLSRMRKKQTDQPGQLPDIDPERQAGTPAKRAVPQTLTFEDLLREITQSKVQPKEEAVVDYDDDLQDEAQDLEDVDYDYRKDDKAFETYEEAKKQAFSRPSLEETMKVGDTVMGFGKFKEFDKAEQRNLAAEYLKDFRDPGSLKKAVVMSEILKTKF
;
A
#
# COMPACT_ATOMS: atom_id res chain seq x y z
N MET A 1 40.44 -10.23 -40.16
CA MET A 1 38.97 -10.20 -40.02
C MET A 1 38.69 -9.91 -38.57
N ASP A 2 38.33 -8.68 -38.25
CA ASP A 2 38.19 -8.23 -36.87
C ASP A 2 37.00 -8.93 -36.21
N ARG A 3 37.12 -9.29 -34.93
CA ARG A 3 36.02 -9.93 -34.17
C ARG A 3 34.73 -9.12 -34.24
N PHE A 4 34.84 -7.81 -34.42
CA PHE A 4 33.73 -6.89 -34.62
C PHE A 4 32.98 -7.15 -35.94
N GLN A 5 33.70 -7.43 -37.04
CA GLN A 5 33.08 -7.77 -38.31
C GLN A 5 32.29 -9.09 -38.21
N ILE A 6 32.84 -10.09 -37.51
CA ILE A 6 32.17 -11.38 -37.27
C ILE A 6 30.87 -11.18 -36.49
N TRP A 7 30.90 -10.41 -35.40
CA TRP A 7 29.71 -10.09 -34.61
C TRP A 7 28.69 -9.24 -35.39
N LEU A 8 29.14 -8.28 -36.20
CA LEU A 8 28.28 -7.48 -37.07
C LEU A 8 27.55 -8.36 -38.09
N TYR A 9 28.26 -9.29 -38.75
CA TYR A 9 27.64 -10.23 -39.69
C TYR A 9 26.69 -11.20 -39.01
N LEU A 10 26.98 -11.65 -37.78
CA LEU A 10 26.07 -12.48 -36.99
C LEU A 10 24.76 -11.75 -36.70
N ILE A 11 24.84 -10.48 -36.26
CA ILE A 11 23.66 -9.65 -35.99
C ILE A 11 22.84 -9.44 -37.28
N ILE A 12 23.49 -9.13 -38.40
CA ILE A 12 22.82 -8.96 -39.70
C ILE A 12 22.12 -10.26 -40.13
N ALA A 13 22.76 -11.42 -39.97
CA ALA A 13 22.17 -12.72 -40.30
C ALA A 13 20.93 -13.04 -39.44
N VAL A 14 21.00 -12.74 -38.14
CA VAL A 14 19.87 -12.93 -37.20
C VAL A 14 18.72 -11.98 -37.53
N VAL A 15 18.99 -10.69 -37.76
CA VAL A 15 17.98 -9.69 -38.14
C VAL A 15 17.36 -10.04 -39.50
N TYR A 16 18.15 -10.50 -40.47
CA TYR A 16 17.66 -10.96 -41.76
C TYR A 16 16.73 -12.17 -41.63
N PHE A 17 17.09 -13.14 -40.78
CA PHE A 17 16.28 -14.32 -40.52
C PHE A 17 14.95 -13.96 -39.82
N LEU A 18 14.99 -13.10 -38.80
CA LEU A 18 13.81 -12.58 -38.11
C LEU A 18 12.91 -11.76 -39.03
N SER A 19 13.49 -10.90 -39.88
CA SER A 19 12.75 -10.11 -40.87
C SER A 19 12.06 -11.02 -41.90
N ARG A 20 12.73 -12.09 -42.34
CA ARG A 20 12.17 -13.06 -43.27
C ARG A 20 11.03 -13.88 -42.66
N MET A 21 11.08 -14.19 -41.37
CA MET A 21 9.98 -14.86 -40.66
C MET A 21 8.79 -13.93 -40.39
N ARG A 22 9.03 -12.62 -40.13
CA ARG A 22 7.95 -11.65 -39.87
C ARG A 22 7.22 -11.13 -41.11
N LYS A 23 7.82 -11.23 -42.30
CA LYS A 23 7.21 -10.76 -43.57
C LYS A 23 5.94 -11.52 -44.02
N LYS A 24 5.46 -12.51 -43.27
CA LYS A 24 4.15 -13.16 -43.52
C LYS A 24 2.98 -12.58 -42.72
N GLN A 25 3.19 -11.57 -41.87
CA GLN A 25 2.14 -11.02 -41.00
C GLN A 25 2.00 -9.50 -41.06
N THR A 26 2.36 -8.85 -42.17
CA THR A 26 2.11 -7.41 -42.31
C THR A 26 1.62 -7.10 -43.69
N ASP A 27 0.34 -7.41 -43.90
CA ASP A 27 -0.50 -6.62 -44.78
C ASP A 27 -1.42 -5.75 -43.90
N GLN A 28 -1.36 -4.46 -44.21
CA GLN A 28 -2.24 -3.35 -43.84
C GLN A 28 -1.98 -2.57 -42.53
N PRO A 29 -1.56 -1.30 -42.66
CA PRO A 29 -1.68 -0.29 -41.62
C PRO A 29 -3.08 0.35 -41.69
N GLY A 30 -3.80 0.43 -40.58
CA GLY A 30 -5.04 1.17 -40.55
C GLY A 30 -5.87 1.01 -39.28
N GLN A 31 -6.17 2.16 -38.68
CA GLN A 31 -7.27 2.46 -37.77
C GLN A 31 -7.10 2.16 -36.27
N LEU A 32 -7.03 3.26 -35.52
CA LEU A 32 -7.27 3.35 -34.10
C LEU A 32 -8.69 2.83 -33.77
N PRO A 33 -8.90 2.12 -32.65
CA PRO A 33 -10.25 1.84 -32.19
C PRO A 33 -10.83 3.04 -31.43
N ASP A 34 -11.91 3.59 -31.99
CA ASP A 34 -12.89 4.42 -31.29
C ASP A 34 -13.53 3.60 -30.16
N ILE A 35 -13.69 4.21 -28.99
CA ILE A 35 -14.30 3.59 -27.80
C ILE A 35 -15.79 3.95 -27.79
N ASP A 36 -16.64 2.98 -28.14
CA ASP A 36 -18.08 2.99 -27.86
C ASP A 36 -18.36 2.14 -26.61
N PRO A 37 -18.83 2.72 -25.48
CA PRO A 37 -19.19 1.95 -24.30
C PRO A 37 -20.70 1.71 -24.26
N GLU A 38 -21.22 0.86 -25.13
CA GLU A 38 -22.59 0.36 -24.92
C GLU A 38 -22.80 -1.02 -25.55
N ARG A 39 -22.49 -2.09 -24.79
CA ARG A 39 -23.11 -3.41 -25.00
C ARG A 39 -22.94 -4.34 -23.81
N GLN A 40 -24.11 -4.80 -23.34
CA GLN A 40 -24.44 -6.11 -22.73
C GLN A 40 -24.52 -6.22 -21.20
N ALA A 41 -25.72 -5.90 -20.70
CA ALA A 41 -26.72 -6.80 -20.09
C ALA A 41 -26.32 -7.87 -19.04
N GLY A 42 -26.96 -7.80 -17.85
CA GLY A 42 -27.14 -8.89 -16.88
C GLY A 42 -27.71 -8.45 -15.51
N THR A 43 -28.97 -8.78 -15.22
CA THR A 43 -29.82 -8.53 -14.00
C THR A 43 -29.31 -9.16 -12.67
N PRO A 44 -29.91 -8.95 -11.45
CA PRO A 44 -31.03 -8.07 -11.01
C PRO A 44 -30.76 -7.28 -9.70
N ALA A 45 -31.38 -6.11 -9.51
CA ALA A 45 -31.82 -5.65 -8.18
C ALA A 45 -32.71 -4.42 -8.33
N LYS A 46 -33.94 -4.49 -7.82
CA LYS A 46 -34.71 -3.29 -7.44
C LYS A 46 -33.97 -2.62 -6.29
N ARG A 47 -32.91 -1.86 -6.57
CA ARG A 47 -32.43 -0.86 -5.62
C ARG A 47 -33.35 0.34 -5.78
N ALA A 48 -34.15 0.59 -4.74
CA ALA A 48 -34.88 1.83 -4.60
C ALA A 48 -33.90 2.97 -4.92
N VAL A 49 -34.22 3.74 -5.96
CA VAL A 49 -33.53 4.98 -6.25
C VAL A 49 -33.62 5.79 -4.96
N PRO A 50 -32.51 6.16 -4.30
CA PRO A 50 -32.60 7.06 -3.16
C PRO A 50 -33.23 8.34 -3.67
N GLN A 51 -34.41 8.69 -3.15
CA GLN A 51 -35.02 9.97 -3.44
C GLN A 51 -34.00 11.03 -3.09
N THR A 52 -33.54 11.78 -4.08
CA THR A 52 -32.55 12.84 -3.91
C THR A 52 -33.25 13.97 -3.15
N LEU A 53 -33.14 13.95 -1.83
CA LEU A 53 -33.61 15.04 -0.97
C LEU A 53 -32.91 16.32 -1.43
N THR A 54 -33.71 17.36 -1.69
CA THR A 54 -33.17 18.63 -2.15
C THR A 54 -32.56 19.40 -0.98
N PHE A 55 -31.65 20.32 -1.26
CA PHE A 55 -31.01 21.14 -0.22
C PHE A 55 -32.04 21.94 0.59
N GLU A 56 -33.17 22.33 -0.02
CA GLU A 56 -34.27 22.97 0.69
C GLU A 56 -34.97 22.02 1.68
N ASP A 57 -35.16 20.74 1.32
CA ASP A 57 -35.73 19.75 2.25
C ASP A 57 -34.79 19.48 3.43
N LEU A 58 -33.48 19.40 3.17
CA LEU A 58 -32.45 19.27 4.21
C LEU A 58 -32.42 20.49 5.14
N LEU A 59 -32.52 21.71 4.58
CA LEU A 59 -32.59 22.92 5.39
C LEU A 59 -33.89 23.00 6.19
N ARG A 60 -35.01 22.54 5.63
CA ARG A 60 -36.30 22.49 6.32
C ARG A 60 -36.27 21.50 7.48
N GLU A 61 -35.64 20.35 7.30
CA GLU A 61 -35.47 19.34 8.35
C GLU A 61 -34.59 19.86 9.50
N ILE A 62 -33.48 20.52 9.20
CA ILE A 62 -32.56 21.10 10.20
C ILE A 62 -33.21 22.28 10.95
N THR A 63 -33.99 23.12 10.26
CA THR A 63 -34.64 24.28 10.88
C THR A 63 -35.85 23.89 11.72
N GLN A 64 -36.59 22.85 11.34
CA GLN A 64 -37.70 22.32 12.12
C GLN A 64 -37.26 21.49 13.34
N SER A 65 -36.05 20.94 13.34
CA SER A 65 -35.47 20.18 14.46
C SER A 65 -34.71 21.05 15.48
N LYS A 66 -34.74 22.39 15.33
CA LYS A 66 -34.14 23.33 16.29
C LYS A 66 -34.97 23.40 17.58
N VAL A 67 -34.88 22.37 18.40
CA VAL A 67 -35.34 22.37 19.78
C VAL A 67 -34.51 23.40 20.54
N GLN A 68 -35.17 24.38 21.16
CA GLN A 68 -34.48 25.32 22.05
C GLN A 68 -33.81 24.51 23.17
N PRO A 69 -32.52 24.74 23.47
CA PRO A 69 -31.88 24.06 24.58
C PRO A 69 -32.67 24.43 25.84
N LYS A 70 -33.26 23.42 26.47
CA LYS A 70 -33.91 23.58 27.75
C LYS A 70 -32.78 23.93 28.71
N GLU A 71 -32.80 25.12 29.30
CA GLU A 71 -31.85 25.52 30.32
C GLU A 71 -31.98 24.52 31.47
N GLU A 72 -31.03 23.58 31.53
CA GLU A 72 -30.88 22.71 32.67
C GLU A 72 -30.43 23.60 33.83
N ALA A 73 -31.11 23.47 34.98
CA ALA A 73 -30.70 24.18 36.18
C ALA A 73 -29.26 23.77 36.48
N VAL A 74 -28.34 24.73 36.40
CA VAL A 74 -26.94 24.54 36.78
C VAL A 74 -26.94 24.19 38.26
N VAL A 75 -26.63 22.92 38.56
CA VAL A 75 -26.43 22.47 39.93
C VAL A 75 -25.05 22.97 40.35
N ASP A 76 -25.02 23.88 41.32
CA ASP A 76 -23.78 24.32 41.94
C ASP A 76 -23.34 23.22 42.92
N TYR A 77 -22.18 22.62 42.64
CA TYR A 77 -21.60 21.56 43.46
C TYR A 77 -20.57 22.13 44.46
N ASP A 78 -20.28 23.43 44.41
CA ASP A 78 -19.27 24.06 45.26
C ASP A 78 -19.73 24.27 46.70
N ASP A 79 -21.05 24.25 46.96
CA ASP A 79 -21.60 24.45 48.32
C ASP A 79 -21.27 23.30 49.31
N ASP A 80 -20.95 22.11 48.80
CA ASP A 80 -20.60 20.92 49.62
C ASP A 80 -19.08 20.62 49.64
N LEU A 81 -18.26 21.38 48.92
CA LEU A 81 -16.80 21.19 48.91
C LEU A 81 -16.18 21.86 50.15
N GLN A 82 -15.49 21.07 50.97
CA GLN A 82 -14.67 21.61 52.05
C GLN A 82 -13.54 22.45 51.46
N ASP A 83 -13.25 23.62 52.06
CA ASP A 83 -12.14 24.48 51.69
C ASP A 83 -10.84 23.64 51.50
N GLU A 84 -10.36 23.55 50.26
CA GLU A 84 -9.17 22.76 49.87
C GLU A 84 -7.85 23.27 50.47
N ALA A 85 -7.91 24.29 51.34
CA ALA A 85 -6.76 24.89 52.01
C ALA A 85 -6.29 24.02 53.20
N GLN A 86 -5.95 22.76 52.94
CA GLN A 86 -5.05 22.02 53.83
C GLN A 86 -3.62 22.29 53.38
N ASP A 87 -2.80 22.82 54.28
CA ASP A 87 -1.36 22.93 54.07
C ASP A 87 -0.81 21.52 53.80
N LEU A 88 -0.18 21.33 52.64
CA LEU A 88 0.46 20.07 52.28
C LEU A 88 1.53 19.75 53.34
N GLU A 89 1.48 18.55 53.90
CA GLU A 89 2.51 18.08 54.83
C GLU A 89 3.86 18.03 54.09
N ASP A 90 4.88 18.72 54.61
CA ASP A 90 6.23 18.67 54.09
C ASP A 90 6.83 17.28 54.36
N VAL A 91 6.63 16.35 53.42
CA VAL A 91 7.22 15.01 53.48
C VAL A 91 8.65 15.07 52.95
N ASP A 92 9.63 14.83 53.82
CA ASP A 92 11.04 14.66 53.43
C ASP A 92 11.22 13.31 52.69
N TYR A 93 10.85 13.32 51.40
CA TYR A 93 10.89 12.15 50.54
C TYR A 93 12.31 11.92 50.01
N ASP A 94 13.00 10.94 50.58
CA ASP A 94 14.30 10.50 50.09
C ASP A 94 14.14 9.46 48.98
N TYR A 95 14.30 9.93 47.74
CA TYR A 95 14.24 9.12 46.51
C TYR A 95 15.19 7.90 46.50
N ARG A 96 16.21 7.87 47.38
CA ARG A 96 17.15 6.74 47.48
C ARG A 96 16.69 5.65 48.44
N LYS A 97 15.65 5.91 49.25
CA LYS A 97 15.08 4.91 50.17
C LYS A 97 14.03 4.01 49.50
N ASP A 98 13.49 4.45 48.37
CA ASP A 98 12.54 3.67 47.58
C ASP A 98 13.31 2.76 46.60
N ASP A 99 13.87 1.67 47.15
CA ASP A 99 14.82 0.77 46.47
C ASP A 99 14.35 0.37 45.07
N LYS A 100 13.06 0.02 44.91
CA LYS A 100 12.51 -0.45 43.62
C LYS A 100 12.39 0.65 42.58
N ALA A 101 11.99 1.86 42.97
CA ALA A 101 11.85 2.97 42.04
C ALA A 101 13.23 3.48 41.60
N PHE A 102 14.18 3.50 42.53
CA PHE A 102 15.55 3.90 42.24
C PHE A 102 16.28 2.88 41.36
N GLU A 103 16.14 1.58 41.65
CA GLU A 103 16.72 0.50 40.83
C GLU A 103 16.20 0.52 39.39
N THR A 104 14.88 0.68 39.20
CA THR A 104 14.27 0.74 37.86
C THR A 104 14.72 1.97 37.07
N TYR A 105 14.86 3.12 37.73
CA TYR A 105 15.42 4.33 37.13
C TYR A 105 16.87 4.13 36.68
N GLU A 106 17.73 3.60 37.55
CA GLU A 106 19.14 3.36 37.24
C GLU A 106 19.32 2.28 36.16
N GLU A 107 18.48 1.25 36.14
CA GLU A 107 18.47 0.24 35.09
C GLU A 107 18.05 0.85 33.73
N ALA A 108 16.94 1.60 33.70
CA ALA A 108 16.46 2.26 32.50
C ALA A 108 17.49 3.24 31.93
N LYS A 109 18.17 3.98 32.81
CA LYS A 109 19.28 4.86 32.45
C LYS A 109 20.41 4.09 31.78
N LYS A 110 20.88 2.99 32.38
CA LYS A 110 21.93 2.14 31.79
C LYS A 110 21.51 1.58 30.43
N GLN A 111 20.26 1.15 30.29
CA GLN A 111 19.73 0.64 29.02
C GLN A 111 19.62 1.73 27.94
N ALA A 112 19.28 2.97 28.32
CA ALA A 112 19.23 4.08 27.37
C ALA A 112 20.62 4.45 26.84
N PHE A 113 21.65 4.42 27.69
CA PHE A 113 23.03 4.70 27.29
C PHE A 113 23.68 3.56 26.50
N SER A 114 23.25 2.31 26.68
CA SER A 114 23.78 1.16 25.95
C SER A 114 23.10 0.91 24.61
N ARG A 115 21.97 1.57 24.34
CA ARG A 115 21.30 1.48 23.04
C ARG A 115 22.10 2.27 22.01
N PRO A 116 22.42 1.66 20.85
CA PRO A 116 23.06 2.40 19.77
C PRO A 116 22.14 3.54 19.34
N SER A 117 22.73 4.71 19.08
CA SER A 117 21.96 5.87 18.66
C SER A 117 21.23 5.60 17.34
N LEU A 118 20.12 6.28 17.11
CA LEU A 118 19.39 6.18 15.83
C LEU A 118 20.32 6.45 14.65
N GLU A 119 21.24 7.40 14.83
CA GLU A 119 22.26 7.78 13.85
C GLU A 119 23.27 6.66 13.59
N GLU A 120 23.61 5.86 14.60
CA GLU A 120 24.55 4.73 14.49
C GLU A 120 23.91 3.50 13.84
N THR A 121 22.61 3.28 14.06
CA THR A 121 21.86 2.18 13.45
C THR A 121 21.37 2.49 12.03
N MET A 122 21.25 3.77 11.68
CA MET A 122 20.82 4.20 10.36
C MET A 122 21.97 4.08 9.35
N LYS A 123 21.90 3.08 8.48
CA LYS A 123 22.81 2.96 7.35
C LYS A 123 22.53 4.11 6.37
N VAL A 124 23.40 5.12 6.35
CA VAL A 124 23.33 6.28 5.44
C VAL A 124 23.21 5.87 3.96
N GLY A 125 23.64 4.64 3.61
CA GLY A 125 23.50 4.07 2.27
C GLY A 125 22.11 3.48 1.92
N ASP A 126 21.23 3.23 2.89
CA ASP A 126 19.90 2.64 2.65
C ASP A 126 18.82 3.69 2.33
N THR A 127 19.09 4.98 2.59
CA THR A 127 18.21 6.08 2.21
C THR A 127 18.43 6.53 0.77
N VAL A 128 18.10 5.67 -0.20
CA VAL A 128 17.75 6.18 -1.53
C VAL A 128 16.24 6.38 -1.53
N MET A 129 15.83 7.62 -1.27
CA MET A 129 14.44 8.05 -1.30
C MET A 129 13.96 8.13 -2.76
N GLY A 130 13.68 6.98 -3.38
CA GLY A 130 12.85 6.89 -4.57
C GLY A 130 11.38 6.83 -4.14
N PHE A 131 10.52 7.69 -4.68
CA PHE A 131 9.09 7.67 -4.36
C PHE A 131 8.51 6.27 -4.64
N GLY A 132 8.06 5.58 -3.59
CA GLY A 132 7.39 4.28 -3.68
C GLY A 132 8.28 3.04 -3.89
N LYS A 133 9.61 3.12 -3.74
CA LYS A 133 10.49 1.93 -3.84
C LYS A 133 11.53 1.91 -2.73
N PHE A 134 11.36 0.99 -1.77
CA PHE A 134 12.40 0.71 -0.78
C PHE A 134 13.41 -0.28 -1.37
N LYS A 135 14.71 -0.01 -1.18
CA LYS A 135 15.82 -0.88 -1.64
C LYS A 135 15.71 -2.34 -1.16
N GLU A 136 15.04 -2.57 -0.05
CA GLU A 136 14.84 -3.90 0.50
C GLU A 136 13.92 -4.76 -0.39
N PHE A 137 13.01 -4.14 -1.14
CA PHE A 137 12.16 -4.84 -2.11
C PHE A 137 12.83 -5.07 -3.47
N ASP A 138 13.87 -4.30 -3.82
CA ASP A 138 14.66 -4.55 -5.05
C ASP A 138 15.52 -5.83 -4.95
N LYS A 139 15.80 -6.30 -3.72
CA LYS A 139 16.54 -7.56 -3.47
C LYS A 139 15.69 -8.81 -3.68
N ALA A 140 14.36 -8.69 -3.75
CA ALA A 140 13.53 -9.81 -4.18
C ALA A 140 13.75 -10.00 -5.68
N GLU A 141 14.62 -10.96 -6.02
CA GLU A 141 14.93 -11.36 -7.39
C GLU A 141 13.66 -11.30 -8.26
N GLN A 142 13.71 -10.51 -9.32
CA GLN A 142 12.68 -10.51 -10.35
C GLN A 142 12.54 -11.95 -10.84
N ARG A 143 11.54 -12.65 -10.33
CA ARG A 143 11.28 -14.03 -10.70
C ARG A 143 11.06 -14.05 -12.20
N ASN A 144 11.90 -14.77 -12.92
CA ASN A 144 11.76 -14.96 -14.35
C ASN A 144 10.52 -15.82 -14.61
N LEU A 145 9.35 -15.17 -14.67
CA LEU A 145 8.05 -15.82 -14.86
C LEU A 145 8.05 -16.74 -16.09
N ALA A 146 8.71 -16.31 -17.17
CA ALA A 146 8.85 -17.13 -18.38
C ALA A 146 9.60 -18.46 -18.13
N ALA A 147 10.63 -18.44 -17.28
CA ALA A 147 11.38 -19.65 -16.93
C ALA A 147 10.58 -20.56 -15.99
N GLU A 148 9.72 -19.98 -15.14
CA GLU A 148 8.80 -20.71 -14.28
C GLU A 148 7.72 -21.42 -15.10
N TYR A 149 7.08 -20.71 -16.04
CA TYR A 149 6.11 -21.31 -16.96
C TYR A 149 6.72 -22.40 -17.85
N LEU A 150 7.96 -22.22 -18.32
CA LEU A 150 8.66 -23.25 -19.10
C LEU A 150 8.92 -24.53 -18.32
N LYS A 151 9.11 -24.45 -17.00
CA LYS A 151 9.24 -25.64 -16.14
C LYS A 151 7.89 -26.35 -16.01
N ASP A 152 6.79 -25.60 -15.86
CA ASP A 152 5.44 -26.16 -15.78
C ASP A 152 5.01 -26.93 -17.04
N PHE A 153 5.57 -26.62 -18.22
CA PHE A 153 5.35 -27.39 -19.46
C PHE A 153 6.13 -28.71 -19.54
N ARG A 154 7.19 -28.88 -18.75
CA ARG A 154 8.04 -30.07 -18.76
C ARG A 154 7.57 -31.14 -17.78
N ASP A 155 6.88 -30.75 -16.72
CA ASP A 155 6.42 -31.68 -15.70
C ASP A 155 5.08 -32.35 -16.09
N PRO A 156 5.00 -33.69 -16.07
CA PRO A 156 3.77 -34.41 -16.41
C PRO A 156 2.65 -34.21 -15.37
N GLY A 157 2.98 -33.77 -14.16
CA GLY A 157 2.01 -33.44 -13.10
C GLY A 157 1.27 -32.12 -13.32
N SER A 158 1.80 -31.21 -14.14
CA SER A 158 1.27 -29.86 -14.38
C SER A 158 0.57 -29.71 -15.74
N LEU A 159 0.25 -30.81 -16.42
CA LEU A 159 -0.40 -30.80 -17.75
C LEU A 159 -1.66 -29.93 -17.81
N LYS A 160 -2.51 -29.93 -16.75
CA LYS A 160 -3.70 -29.06 -16.69
C LYS A 160 -3.33 -27.58 -16.73
N LYS A 161 -2.28 -27.18 -16.00
CA LYS A 161 -1.78 -25.80 -16.00
C LYS A 161 -1.20 -25.44 -17.37
N ALA A 162 -0.42 -26.34 -17.97
CA ALA A 162 0.12 -26.16 -19.31
C ALA A 162 -0.98 -25.96 -20.37
N VAL A 163 -2.04 -26.78 -20.34
CA VAL A 163 -3.18 -26.65 -21.26
C VAL A 163 -3.88 -25.29 -21.09
N VAL A 164 -4.20 -24.90 -19.85
CA VAL A 164 -4.83 -23.60 -19.57
C VAL A 164 -3.93 -22.44 -20.04
N MET A 165 -2.62 -22.51 -19.79
CA MET A 165 -1.67 -21.49 -20.24
C MET A 165 -1.55 -21.43 -21.77
N SER A 166 -1.58 -22.58 -22.45
CA SER A 166 -1.58 -22.63 -23.92
C SER A 166 -2.84 -21.99 -24.51
N GLU A 167 -3.98 -22.16 -23.87
CA GLU A 167 -5.25 -21.53 -24.29
C GLU A 167 -5.20 -20.01 -24.08
N ILE A 168 -4.70 -19.55 -22.93
CA ILE A 168 -4.54 -18.11 -22.63
C ILE A 168 -3.58 -17.44 -23.63
N LEU A 169 -2.48 -18.10 -23.99
CA LEU A 169 -1.52 -17.54 -24.95
C LEU A 169 -2.08 -17.47 -26.36
N LYS A 170 -2.90 -18.45 -26.78
CA LYS A 170 -3.55 -18.48 -28.11
C LYS A 170 -4.67 -17.45 -28.27
N THR A 171 -5.32 -17.05 -27.18
CA THR A 171 -6.36 -16.00 -27.26
C THR A 171 -5.78 -14.59 -27.33
N LYS A 172 -4.53 -14.39 -26.88
CA LYS A 172 -3.88 -13.08 -26.82
C LYS A 172 -3.06 -12.71 -28.07
N PHE A 173 -2.61 -13.71 -28.84
CA PHE A 173 -1.79 -13.56 -30.05
C PHE A 173 -2.42 -14.30 -31.22
#